data_AF-A0A074LN59-F1
#
_entry.id   AF-A0A074LN59-F1
#
_cell.length_a   1.000
_cell.length_b   1.000
_cell.length_c   1.000
_cell.angle_alpha   90.00
_cell.angle_beta   90.00
_cell.angle_gamma   90.00
#
_symmetry.space_group_name_H-M   'P 1'
#
loop_
_entity.id
_entity.type
_entity.pdbx_description
1 polymer ?
#
loop_
_entity_poly.entity_id
_entity_poly.type
_entity_poly.pdbx_seq_one_letter_code
_entity_poly.pdbx_strand_id
1 'polypeptide(L)'
;MLLPTLNPRLEQRLIDLYRDHLERAAAIDWSYHEFVPWGQGQCFRENPWSLEQRKLPPAIYTAIETALLTEVNLPWFTTYLCQTFVGSLNVMREFIHTWVAEEDQHSNLLENYLILTRNSNPSDLHHLRKSVVYGGFESSFTTPIEAITYASFQELSTLVFYNNVAKAATPYDRTLSTLLRRLAKDESLHYAFYRDAVKAHLDLEPNYIYYVRNVLLGFFMPGENMPDFAERMKTIARDANYGPQHYYKQVVQALVDYWDFENLKPTAPEAELARQEVLKYCNRLERIAKRYA
;
A
#
# COMPACT_ATOMS: atom_id res chain seq x y z
N MET A 1 -14.60 -7.75 27.51
CA MET A 1 -13.17 -7.92 27.21
C MET A 1 -13.04 -7.90 25.69
N LEU A 2 -12.28 -6.96 25.14
CA LEU A 2 -12.07 -6.86 23.70
C LEU A 2 -11.31 -8.12 23.25
N LEU A 3 -11.91 -8.89 22.33
CA LEU A 3 -11.26 -10.07 21.77
C LEU A 3 -10.30 -9.60 20.66
N PRO A 4 -8.99 -9.89 20.76
CA PRO A 4 -8.02 -9.45 19.76
C PRO A 4 -8.12 -10.26 18.46
N THR A 5 -8.84 -11.38 18.44
CA THR A 5 -9.01 -12.26 17.28
C THR A 5 -10.22 -11.85 16.45
N LEU A 6 -10.22 -12.20 15.15
CA LEU A 6 -11.38 -11.99 14.29
C LEU A 6 -12.59 -12.75 14.83
N ASN A 7 -13.77 -12.14 14.72
CA ASN A 7 -15.00 -12.72 15.25
C ASN A 7 -15.50 -13.84 14.33
N PRO A 8 -15.69 -15.09 14.80
CA PRO A 8 -16.14 -16.19 13.95
C PRO A 8 -17.50 -15.95 13.28
N ARG A 9 -18.34 -15.08 13.85
CA ARG A 9 -19.62 -14.68 13.23
C ARG A 9 -19.45 -13.95 11.89
N LEU A 10 -18.25 -13.45 11.60
CA LEU A 10 -17.93 -12.77 10.33
C LEU A 10 -17.40 -13.71 9.26
N GLU A 11 -17.20 -15.00 9.54
CA GLU A 11 -16.61 -15.94 8.59
C GLU A 11 -17.35 -15.94 7.24
N GLN A 12 -18.68 -16.10 7.25
CA GLN A 12 -19.46 -16.06 6.02
C GLN A 12 -19.35 -14.72 5.29
N ARG A 13 -19.36 -13.60 6.03
CA ARG A 13 -19.23 -12.27 5.43
C ARG A 13 -17.86 -12.08 4.77
N LEU A 14 -16.79 -12.56 5.39
CA LEU A 14 -15.44 -12.50 4.83
C LEU A 14 -15.29 -13.44 3.63
N ILE A 15 -15.96 -14.59 3.62
CA ILE A 15 -16.04 -15.50 2.46
C ILE A 15 -16.71 -14.79 1.28
N ASP A 16 -17.80 -14.07 1.53
CA ASP A 16 -18.49 -13.32 0.47
C ASP A 16 -17.63 -12.17 -0.07
N LEU A 17 -16.94 -11.43 0.81
CA LEU A 17 -15.97 -10.40 0.38
C LEU A 17 -14.81 -10.99 -0.43
N TYR A 18 -14.32 -12.17 -0.04
CA TYR A 18 -13.27 -12.86 -0.79
C TYR A 18 -13.77 -13.34 -2.16
N ARG A 19 -15.00 -13.86 -2.24
CA ARG A 19 -15.63 -14.22 -3.52
C ARG A 19 -15.74 -13.00 -4.44
N ASP A 20 -16.21 -11.87 -3.92
CA ASP A 20 -16.29 -10.61 -4.67
C ASP A 20 -14.90 -10.16 -5.18
N HIS A 21 -13.85 -10.33 -4.36
CA HIS A 21 -12.47 -10.08 -4.79
C HIS A 21 -12.10 -10.97 -5.97
N LEU A 22 -12.27 -12.29 -5.85
CA LEU A 22 -11.93 -13.26 -6.90
C LEU A 22 -12.66 -12.96 -8.22
N GLU A 23 -13.95 -12.63 -8.16
CA GLU A 23 -14.73 -12.28 -9.35
C GLU A 23 -14.19 -11.01 -10.04
N ARG A 24 -13.84 -9.98 -9.26
CA ARG A 24 -13.28 -8.73 -9.80
C ARG A 24 -11.86 -8.91 -10.31
N ALA A 25 -11.04 -9.68 -9.60
CA ALA A 25 -9.66 -10.00 -9.98
C ALA A 25 -9.63 -10.77 -11.30
N ALA A 26 -10.49 -11.78 -11.46
CA ALA A 26 -10.63 -12.53 -12.71
C ALA A 26 -11.04 -11.64 -13.91
N ALA A 27 -11.85 -10.60 -13.68
CA ALA A 27 -12.26 -9.66 -14.72
C ALA A 27 -11.13 -8.72 -15.18
N ILE A 28 -10.04 -8.63 -14.41
CA ILE A 28 -8.88 -7.79 -14.68
C ILE A 28 -7.57 -8.58 -14.70
N ASP A 29 -7.64 -9.91 -14.87
CA ASP A 29 -6.46 -10.78 -14.90
C ASP A 29 -5.42 -10.25 -15.90
N TRP A 30 -4.15 -10.30 -15.50
CA TRP A 30 -3.05 -9.67 -16.23
C TRP A 30 -1.72 -10.27 -15.82
N SER A 31 -0.71 -10.06 -16.65
CA SER A 31 0.67 -10.43 -16.31
C SER A 31 1.65 -9.31 -16.66
N TYR A 32 2.64 -9.08 -15.80
CA TYR A 32 3.63 -8.02 -15.99
C TYR A 32 4.28 -7.99 -17.37
N HIS A 33 4.46 -9.14 -18.02
CA HIS A 33 5.09 -9.21 -19.35
C HIS A 33 4.31 -8.49 -20.45
N GLU A 34 3.01 -8.23 -20.26
CA GLU A 34 2.18 -7.49 -21.22
C GLU A 34 2.46 -5.97 -21.20
N PHE A 35 3.03 -5.46 -20.09
CA PHE A 35 3.22 -4.03 -19.85
C PHE A 35 4.69 -3.58 -19.97
N VAL A 36 5.61 -4.52 -19.91
CA VAL A 36 7.06 -4.25 -19.97
C VAL A 36 7.49 -3.92 -21.42
N PRO A 37 8.28 -2.84 -21.65
CA PRO A 37 8.72 -2.46 -22.99
C PRO A 37 9.94 -3.28 -23.45
N TRP A 38 9.75 -4.59 -23.68
CA TRP A 38 10.81 -5.55 -24.00
C TRP A 38 11.73 -5.12 -25.15
N GLY A 39 11.18 -4.46 -26.17
CA GLY A 39 11.95 -3.97 -27.32
C GLY A 39 12.99 -2.89 -27.02
N GLN A 40 12.99 -2.32 -25.80
CA GLN A 40 14.02 -1.36 -25.36
C GLN A 40 15.26 -2.06 -24.75
N GLY A 41 15.19 -3.36 -24.48
CA GLY A 41 16.27 -4.11 -23.86
C GLY A 41 17.56 -4.09 -24.68
N GLN A 42 18.69 -3.83 -24.00
CA GLN A 42 20.03 -3.82 -24.59
C GLN A 42 21.03 -4.48 -23.63
N CYS A 43 22.02 -5.18 -24.18
CA CYS A 43 23.04 -5.86 -23.40
C CYS A 43 23.92 -4.86 -22.63
N PHE A 44 23.91 -4.92 -21.28
CA PHE A 44 24.76 -4.05 -20.45
C PHE A 44 26.26 -4.32 -20.58
N ARG A 45 26.66 -5.50 -21.08
CA ARG A 45 28.08 -5.82 -21.35
C ARG A 45 28.58 -5.14 -22.62
N GLU A 46 27.72 -4.98 -23.62
CA GLU A 46 28.07 -4.37 -24.91
C GLU A 46 27.83 -2.86 -24.90
N ASN A 47 26.74 -2.43 -24.27
CA ASN A 47 26.42 -1.03 -24.03
C ASN A 47 26.28 -0.81 -22.51
N PRO A 48 27.34 -0.41 -21.80
CA PRO A 48 27.30 -0.11 -20.38
C PRO A 48 26.30 0.99 -20.02
N TRP A 49 25.84 1.00 -18.78
CA TRP A 49 24.93 2.05 -18.31
C TRP A 49 25.67 3.39 -18.13
N SER A 50 25.02 4.50 -18.49
CA SER A 50 25.44 5.85 -18.14
C SER A 50 24.24 6.71 -17.74
N LEU A 51 24.47 7.73 -16.93
CA LEU A 51 23.40 8.60 -16.42
C LEU A 51 22.61 9.30 -17.54
N GLU A 52 23.26 9.59 -18.68
CA GLU A 52 22.63 10.20 -19.87
C GLU A 52 21.53 9.32 -20.48
N GLN A 53 21.52 8.02 -20.20
CA GLN A 53 20.49 7.10 -20.67
C GLN A 53 19.18 7.22 -19.88
N ARG A 54 19.19 7.85 -18.70
CA ARG A 54 17.99 8.09 -17.90
C ARG A 54 17.12 9.17 -18.56
N LYS A 55 15.90 8.78 -18.93
CA LYS A 55 14.92 9.65 -19.59
C LYS A 55 13.91 10.25 -18.62
N LEU A 56 13.68 9.59 -17.49
CA LEU A 56 12.74 10.06 -16.48
C LEU A 56 13.31 11.27 -15.72
N PRO A 57 12.47 12.27 -15.42
CA PRO A 57 12.83 13.32 -14.46
C PRO A 57 13.24 12.70 -13.12
N PRO A 58 14.20 13.30 -12.38
CA PRO A 58 14.69 12.76 -11.13
C PRO A 58 13.59 12.37 -10.14
N ALA A 59 12.55 13.19 -9.99
CA ALA A 59 11.48 12.91 -9.05
C ALA A 59 10.57 11.74 -9.46
N ILE A 60 10.31 11.57 -10.76
CA ILE A 60 9.54 10.42 -11.25
C ILE A 60 10.38 9.17 -11.06
N TYR A 61 11.66 9.19 -11.42
CA TYR A 61 12.58 8.09 -11.16
C TYR A 61 12.61 7.70 -9.67
N THR A 62 12.78 8.68 -8.78
CA THR A 62 12.77 8.45 -7.33
C THR A 62 11.46 7.82 -6.87
N ALA A 63 10.32 8.26 -7.41
CA ALA A 63 9.02 7.65 -7.09
C ALA A 63 8.96 6.17 -7.49
N ILE A 64 9.39 5.83 -8.72
CA ILE A 64 9.36 4.44 -9.21
C ILE A 64 10.33 3.55 -8.44
N GLU A 65 11.53 4.05 -8.18
CA GLU A 65 12.54 3.33 -7.39
C GLU A 65 12.04 3.12 -5.95
N THR A 66 11.47 4.14 -5.30
CA THR A 66 10.89 4.01 -3.96
C THR A 66 9.75 2.99 -3.94
N ALA A 67 8.85 3.00 -4.93
CA ALA A 67 7.78 2.01 -5.03
C ALA A 67 8.37 0.60 -5.15
N LEU A 68 9.32 0.39 -6.07
CA LEU A 68 10.00 -0.91 -6.22
C LEU A 68 10.62 -1.38 -4.90
N LEU A 69 11.31 -0.50 -4.17
CA LEU A 69 11.92 -0.85 -2.88
C LEU A 69 10.89 -1.20 -1.81
N THR A 70 9.70 -0.63 -1.87
CA THR A 70 8.58 -1.07 -1.04
C THR A 70 8.09 -2.45 -1.47
N GLU A 71 7.83 -2.66 -2.76
CA GLU A 71 7.29 -3.92 -3.30
C GLU A 71 8.19 -5.14 -3.06
N VAL A 72 9.52 -4.97 -3.13
CA VAL A 72 10.45 -6.08 -2.89
C VAL A 72 10.43 -6.62 -1.45
N ASN A 73 9.75 -5.92 -0.52
CA ASN A 73 9.52 -6.41 0.84
C ASN A 73 8.33 -7.38 0.96
N LEU A 74 7.69 -7.78 -0.14
CA LEU A 74 6.63 -8.80 -0.15
C LEU A 74 6.92 -10.03 0.74
N PRO A 75 8.14 -10.61 0.79
CA PRO A 75 8.43 -11.72 1.70
C PRO A 75 8.22 -11.37 3.19
N TRP A 76 8.54 -10.13 3.59
CA TRP A 76 8.39 -9.65 4.96
C TRP A 76 6.93 -9.30 5.28
N PHE A 77 6.22 -8.70 4.32
CA PHE A 77 4.77 -8.46 4.46
C PHE A 77 4.01 -9.79 4.60
N THR A 78 4.35 -10.77 3.76
CA THR A 78 3.79 -12.12 3.82
C THR A 78 4.08 -12.78 5.16
N THR A 79 5.32 -12.68 5.65
CA THR A 79 5.72 -13.26 6.96
C THR A 79 4.90 -12.64 8.09
N TYR A 80 4.80 -11.31 8.13
CA TYR A 80 4.02 -10.57 9.11
C TYR A 80 2.53 -10.96 9.10
N LEU A 81 1.91 -10.99 7.91
CA LEU A 81 0.49 -11.35 7.77
C LEU A 81 0.27 -12.81 8.18
N CYS A 82 1.05 -13.76 7.63
CA CYS A 82 0.92 -15.17 7.96
C CYS A 82 1.07 -15.43 9.46
N GLN A 83 2.00 -14.77 10.14
CA GLN A 83 2.18 -14.86 11.60
C GLN A 83 0.98 -14.28 12.36
N THR A 84 0.46 -13.14 11.93
CA THR A 84 -0.69 -12.47 12.58
C THR A 84 -1.98 -13.29 12.46
N PHE A 85 -2.17 -14.01 11.36
CA PHE A 85 -3.37 -14.81 11.10
C PHE A 85 -3.25 -16.30 11.45
N VAL A 86 -2.18 -16.72 12.15
CA VAL A 86 -2.09 -18.08 12.70
C VAL A 86 -3.27 -18.34 13.64
N GLY A 87 -4.01 -19.43 13.40
CA GLY A 87 -5.19 -19.78 14.19
C GLY A 87 -6.42 -18.89 13.95
N SER A 88 -6.37 -18.01 12.95
CA SER A 88 -7.52 -17.21 12.51
C SER A 88 -8.40 -17.97 11.51
N LEU A 89 -9.45 -17.29 11.01
CA LEU A 89 -10.39 -17.83 10.02
C LEU A 89 -9.67 -18.21 8.73
N ASN A 90 -10.01 -19.39 8.17
CA ASN A 90 -9.33 -19.94 6.99
C ASN A 90 -9.37 -18.98 5.79
N VAL A 91 -10.51 -18.32 5.59
CA VAL A 91 -10.72 -17.34 4.51
C VAL A 91 -9.67 -16.23 4.50
N MET A 92 -9.18 -15.78 5.66
CA MET A 92 -8.14 -14.75 5.70
C MET A 92 -6.81 -15.27 5.17
N ARG A 93 -6.46 -16.52 5.48
CA ARG A 93 -5.23 -17.16 4.98
C ARG A 93 -5.32 -17.39 3.48
N GLU A 94 -6.49 -17.80 2.99
CA GLU A 94 -6.74 -17.96 1.55
C GLU A 94 -6.64 -16.63 0.82
N PHE A 95 -7.25 -15.56 1.36
CA PHE A 95 -7.09 -14.22 0.81
C PHE A 95 -5.63 -13.78 0.80
N ILE A 96 -4.86 -13.99 1.88
CA ILE A 96 -3.43 -13.65 1.92
C ILE A 96 -2.67 -14.38 0.81
N HIS A 97 -2.94 -15.67 0.56
CA HIS A 97 -2.27 -16.39 -0.53
C HIS A 97 -2.61 -15.81 -1.91
N THR A 98 -3.86 -15.42 -2.14
CA THR A 98 -4.27 -14.74 -3.38
C THR A 98 -3.60 -13.37 -3.51
N TRP A 99 -3.63 -12.56 -2.44
CA TRP A 99 -2.96 -11.27 -2.38
C TRP A 99 -1.46 -11.39 -2.69
N VAL A 100 -0.75 -12.33 -2.07
CA VAL A 100 0.69 -12.56 -2.36
C VAL A 100 0.92 -12.93 -3.82
N ALA A 101 0.05 -13.75 -4.41
CA ALA A 101 0.18 -14.15 -5.81
C ALA A 101 -0.06 -12.97 -6.77
N GLU A 102 -0.94 -12.05 -6.42
CA GLU A 102 -1.20 -10.81 -7.18
C GLU A 102 -0.05 -9.80 -7.01
N GLU A 103 0.47 -9.63 -5.79
CA GLU A 103 1.55 -8.68 -5.46
C GLU A 103 2.93 -9.05 -6.04
N ASP A 104 3.25 -10.34 -6.19
CA ASP A 104 4.59 -10.78 -6.62
C ASP A 104 5.03 -10.13 -7.94
N GLN A 105 4.08 -9.92 -8.85
CA GLN A 105 4.34 -9.30 -10.13
C GLN A 105 4.55 -7.77 -10.09
N HIS A 106 4.22 -7.09 -9.00
CA HIS A 106 4.38 -5.63 -8.87
C HIS A 106 5.86 -5.23 -8.92
N SER A 107 6.68 -5.83 -8.06
CA SER A 107 8.13 -5.60 -8.05
C SER A 107 8.79 -6.00 -9.38
N ASN A 108 8.36 -7.12 -9.95
CA ASN A 108 8.84 -7.62 -11.24
C ASN A 108 8.59 -6.60 -12.36
N LEU A 109 7.37 -6.03 -12.43
CA LEU A 109 7.02 -5.02 -13.42
C LEU A 109 7.90 -3.76 -13.29
N LEU A 110 8.02 -3.23 -12.07
CA LEU A 110 8.78 -2.00 -11.80
C LEU A 110 10.27 -2.17 -12.08
N GLU A 111 10.87 -3.28 -11.63
CA GLU A 111 12.29 -3.59 -11.83
C GLU A 111 12.60 -3.79 -13.32
N ASN A 112 11.82 -4.60 -14.03
CA ASN A 112 12.02 -4.81 -15.46
C ASN A 112 11.85 -3.52 -16.26
N TYR A 113 10.87 -2.68 -15.92
CA TYR A 113 10.72 -1.36 -16.53
C TYR A 113 11.98 -0.51 -16.34
N LEU A 114 12.47 -0.35 -15.10
CA LEU A 114 13.65 0.48 -14.80
C LEU A 114 14.91 0.00 -15.52
N ILE A 115 15.11 -1.32 -15.61
CA ILE A 115 16.27 -1.95 -16.25
C ILE A 115 16.19 -1.83 -17.78
N LEU A 116 15.07 -2.22 -18.40
CA LEU A 116 14.94 -2.24 -19.86
C LEU A 116 14.92 -0.85 -20.46
N THR A 117 14.34 0.12 -19.76
CA THR A 117 14.36 1.53 -20.19
C THR A 117 15.66 2.25 -19.84
N ARG A 118 16.57 1.57 -19.12
CA ARG A 118 17.87 2.09 -18.65
C ARG A 118 17.74 3.33 -17.78
N ASN A 119 16.58 3.54 -17.17
CA ASN A 119 16.36 4.61 -16.20
C ASN A 119 17.13 4.37 -14.89
N SER A 120 17.42 3.11 -14.55
CA SER A 120 18.26 2.77 -13.41
C SER A 120 19.62 2.19 -13.81
N ASN A 121 20.64 2.48 -13.01
CA ASN A 121 21.88 1.71 -13.01
C ASN A 121 21.60 0.33 -12.40
N PRO A 122 21.83 -0.78 -13.13
CA PRO A 122 21.56 -2.13 -12.63
C PRO A 122 22.36 -2.48 -11.36
N SER A 123 23.61 -2.01 -11.25
CA SER A 123 24.45 -2.30 -10.09
C SER A 123 23.96 -1.59 -8.84
N ASP A 124 23.68 -0.29 -8.95
CA ASP A 124 23.17 0.51 -7.82
C ASP A 124 21.81 -0.01 -7.36
N LEU A 125 20.92 -0.32 -8.32
CA LEU A 125 19.60 -0.88 -8.02
C LEU A 125 19.69 -2.22 -7.29
N HIS A 126 20.57 -3.11 -7.75
CA HIS A 126 20.80 -4.40 -7.08
C HIS A 126 21.28 -4.22 -5.63
N HIS A 127 22.25 -3.34 -5.40
CA HIS A 127 22.77 -3.08 -4.06
C HIS A 127 21.69 -2.50 -3.13
N LEU A 128 20.92 -1.54 -3.63
CA LEU A 128 19.85 -0.91 -2.87
C LEU A 128 18.72 -1.88 -2.55
N ARG A 129 18.24 -2.62 -3.55
CA ARG A 129 17.24 -3.69 -3.41
C ARG A 129 17.68 -4.71 -2.36
N LYS A 130 18.92 -5.20 -2.46
CA LYS A 130 19.48 -6.16 -1.50
C LYS A 130 19.52 -5.59 -0.08
N SER A 131 19.91 -4.33 0.08
CA SER A 131 19.95 -3.66 1.39
C SER A 131 18.55 -3.55 2.01
N VAL A 132 17.55 -3.18 1.22
CA VAL A 132 16.17 -3.04 1.71
C VAL A 132 15.58 -4.38 2.11
N VAL A 133 15.70 -5.41 1.25
CA VAL A 133 15.24 -6.76 1.57
C VAL A 133 15.96 -7.33 2.79
N TYR A 134 17.25 -7.01 2.97
CA TYR A 134 18.00 -7.43 4.16
C TYR A 134 17.53 -6.73 5.43
N GLY A 135 17.18 -5.43 5.36
CA GLY A 135 16.66 -4.67 6.50
C GLY A 135 15.27 -5.12 6.93
N GLY A 136 14.46 -5.57 5.97
CA GLY A 136 13.15 -6.15 6.20
C GLY A 136 12.09 -5.19 6.72
N PHE A 137 10.99 -5.77 7.20
CA PHE A 137 9.84 -5.05 7.74
C PHE A 137 9.33 -5.75 9.00
N GLU A 138 9.07 -4.95 10.03
CA GLU A 138 8.43 -5.38 11.27
C GLU A 138 7.29 -4.41 11.60
N SER A 139 6.20 -4.93 12.13
CA SER A 139 5.04 -4.15 12.54
C SER A 139 4.71 -4.40 14.00
N SER A 140 4.44 -3.32 14.73
CA SER A 140 3.96 -3.38 16.12
C SER A 140 2.46 -3.71 16.22
N PHE A 141 1.75 -3.73 15.10
CA PHE A 141 0.33 -4.08 15.00
C PHE A 141 0.16 -5.59 14.98
N THR A 142 -0.03 -6.19 16.16
CA THR A 142 0.04 -7.66 16.33
C THR A 142 -1.32 -8.34 16.31
N THR A 143 -2.43 -7.59 16.39
CA THR A 143 -3.76 -8.18 16.33
C THR A 143 -4.28 -8.24 14.88
N PRO A 144 -5.05 -9.28 14.51
CA PRO A 144 -5.71 -9.38 13.21
C PRO A 144 -6.47 -8.12 12.77
N ILE A 145 -7.19 -7.46 13.67
CA ILE A 145 -7.94 -6.23 13.35
C ILE A 145 -6.99 -5.04 13.08
N GLU A 146 -5.89 -4.91 13.82
CA GLU A 146 -4.88 -3.88 13.54
C GLU A 146 -4.18 -4.17 12.21
N ALA A 147 -3.88 -5.43 11.90
CA ALA A 147 -3.25 -5.82 10.64
C ALA A 147 -4.12 -5.52 9.41
N ILE A 148 -5.41 -5.91 9.41
CA ILE A 148 -6.31 -5.55 8.29
C ILE A 148 -6.57 -4.04 8.21
N THR A 149 -6.55 -3.33 9.34
CA THR A 149 -6.65 -1.88 9.35
C THR A 149 -5.40 -1.26 8.72
N TYR A 150 -4.20 -1.69 9.13
CA TYR A 150 -2.94 -1.22 8.58
C TYR A 150 -2.87 -1.47 7.08
N ALA A 151 -3.21 -2.69 6.63
CA ALA A 151 -3.30 -3.03 5.22
C ALA A 151 -4.28 -2.11 4.48
N SER A 152 -5.48 -1.84 5.02
CA SER A 152 -6.44 -0.91 4.41
C SER A 152 -5.85 0.49 4.14
N PHE A 153 -5.04 1.02 5.06
CA PHE A 153 -4.35 2.29 4.88
C PHE A 153 -3.20 2.19 3.86
N GLN A 154 -2.46 1.08 3.86
CA GLN A 154 -1.37 0.86 2.90
C GLN A 154 -1.91 0.75 1.47
N GLU A 155 -2.88 -0.13 1.20
CA GLU A 155 -3.41 -0.33 -0.16
C GLU A 155 -4.06 0.93 -0.73
N LEU A 156 -4.71 1.73 0.12
CA LEU A 156 -5.24 3.01 -0.33
C LEU A 156 -4.13 4.03 -0.59
N SER A 157 -3.04 3.98 0.18
CA SER A 157 -1.87 4.84 -0.03
C SER A 157 -1.14 4.51 -1.33
N THR A 158 -0.90 3.23 -1.61
CA THR A 158 -0.28 2.74 -2.86
C THR A 158 -1.20 3.01 -4.06
N LEU A 159 -2.51 2.77 -3.94
CA LEU A 159 -3.51 3.13 -4.95
C LEU A 159 -3.43 4.61 -5.35
N VAL A 160 -3.44 5.51 -4.36
CA VAL A 160 -3.38 6.96 -4.59
C VAL A 160 -2.00 7.34 -5.15
N PHE A 161 -0.93 6.76 -4.61
CA PHE A 161 0.43 6.98 -5.07
C PHE A 161 0.58 6.62 -6.55
N TYR A 162 0.23 5.40 -6.95
CA TYR A 162 0.37 4.94 -8.33
C TYR A 162 -0.46 5.78 -9.30
N ASN A 163 -1.69 6.16 -8.96
CA ASN A 163 -2.50 7.04 -9.81
C ASN A 163 -1.88 8.44 -9.97
N ASN A 164 -1.37 9.02 -8.89
CA ASN A 164 -0.76 10.35 -8.93
C ASN A 164 0.56 10.35 -9.72
N VAL A 165 1.41 9.36 -9.49
CA VAL A 165 2.68 9.20 -10.22
C VAL A 165 2.42 8.87 -11.68
N ALA A 166 1.42 8.05 -12.01
CA ALA A 166 1.01 7.80 -13.39
C ALA A 166 0.61 9.09 -14.11
N LYS A 167 -0.14 9.98 -13.45
CA LYS A 167 -0.50 11.28 -14.01
C LYS A 167 0.74 12.16 -14.23
N ALA A 168 1.63 12.21 -13.25
CA ALA A 168 2.86 13.00 -13.32
C ALA A 168 3.85 12.47 -14.39
N ALA A 169 3.88 11.15 -14.61
CA ALA A 169 4.72 10.49 -15.61
C ALA A 169 4.21 10.66 -17.05
N THR A 170 2.92 10.93 -17.26
CA THR A 170 2.28 10.96 -18.59
C THR A 170 2.97 11.84 -19.64
N PRO A 171 3.48 13.04 -19.31
CA PRO A 171 4.22 13.87 -20.27
C PRO A 171 5.59 13.29 -20.68
N TYR A 172 6.16 12.39 -19.88
CA TYR A 172 7.51 11.86 -20.05
C TYR A 172 7.51 10.44 -20.61
N ASP A 173 6.62 9.59 -20.11
CA ASP A 173 6.50 8.19 -20.51
C ASP A 173 5.06 7.68 -20.30
N ARG A 174 4.35 7.46 -21.42
CA ARG A 174 2.98 6.92 -21.41
C ARG A 174 2.95 5.43 -21.08
N THR A 175 4.01 4.68 -21.38
CA THR A 175 4.12 3.26 -21.00
C THR A 175 4.21 3.15 -19.49
N LEU A 176 5.04 3.99 -18.85
CA LEU A 176 5.08 4.09 -17.38
C LEU A 176 3.73 4.46 -16.79
N SER A 177 3.04 5.42 -17.39
CA SER A 177 1.71 5.82 -16.91
C SER A 177 0.69 4.68 -17.00
N THR A 178 0.81 3.83 -18.03
CA THR A 178 -0.08 2.68 -18.25
C THR A 178 0.20 1.58 -17.23
N LEU A 179 1.46 1.25 -17.00
CA LEU A 179 1.86 0.20 -16.06
C LEU A 179 1.53 0.57 -14.61
N LEU A 180 1.72 1.84 -14.20
CA LEU A 180 1.35 2.28 -12.84
C LEU A 180 -0.16 2.25 -12.62
N ARG A 181 -0.97 2.59 -13.64
CA ARG A 181 -2.43 2.43 -13.55
C ARG A 181 -2.86 0.97 -13.51
N ARG A 182 -2.05 0.05 -14.00
CA ARG A 182 -2.29 -1.40 -13.88
C ARG A 182 -2.08 -1.85 -12.44
N LEU A 183 -0.95 -1.48 -11.82
CA LEU A 183 -0.69 -1.72 -10.39
C LEU A 183 -1.83 -1.16 -9.54
N ALA A 184 -2.19 0.11 -9.77
CA ALA A 184 -3.29 0.77 -9.06
C ALA A 184 -4.64 0.02 -9.15
N LYS A 185 -4.89 -0.82 -10.16
CA LYS A 185 -6.13 -1.61 -10.21
C LYS A 185 -6.10 -2.75 -9.20
N ASP A 186 -4.97 -3.41 -9.00
CA ASP A 186 -4.82 -4.50 -8.03
C ASP A 186 -4.96 -3.93 -6.61
N GLU A 187 -4.23 -2.83 -6.32
CA GLU A 187 -4.36 -2.09 -5.06
C GLU A 187 -5.81 -1.73 -4.73
N SER A 188 -6.61 -1.39 -5.75
CA SER A 188 -8.03 -1.03 -5.53
C SER A 188 -8.88 -2.23 -5.09
N LEU A 189 -8.55 -3.44 -5.53
CA LEU A 189 -9.22 -4.68 -5.12
C LEU A 189 -8.77 -5.08 -3.71
N HIS A 190 -7.47 -5.05 -3.44
CA HIS A 190 -6.90 -5.34 -2.11
C HIS A 190 -7.45 -4.38 -1.06
N TYR A 191 -7.44 -3.08 -1.38
CA TYR A 191 -8.04 -2.03 -0.56
C TYR A 191 -9.51 -2.33 -0.27
N ALA A 192 -10.30 -2.68 -1.28
CA ALA A 192 -11.72 -2.96 -1.10
C ALA A 192 -11.94 -4.12 -0.12
N PHE A 193 -11.19 -5.22 -0.25
CA PHE A 193 -11.29 -6.35 0.66
C PHE A 193 -10.95 -5.95 2.11
N TYR A 194 -9.77 -5.36 2.35
CA TYR A 194 -9.34 -5.02 3.71
C TYR A 194 -10.25 -3.95 4.34
N ARG A 195 -10.62 -2.90 3.59
CA ARG A 195 -11.52 -1.84 4.05
C ARG A 195 -12.87 -2.40 4.46
N ASP A 196 -13.46 -3.28 3.64
CA ASP A 196 -14.78 -3.86 3.88
C ASP A 196 -14.73 -4.90 5.02
N ALA A 197 -13.61 -5.60 5.17
CA ALA A 197 -13.36 -6.46 6.33
C ALA A 197 -13.35 -5.63 7.63
N VAL A 198 -12.63 -4.50 7.68
CA VAL A 198 -12.65 -3.61 8.86
C VAL A 198 -14.05 -3.08 9.12
N LYS A 199 -14.78 -2.65 8.07
CA LYS A 199 -16.16 -2.17 8.19
C LYS A 199 -17.08 -3.23 8.81
N ALA A 200 -17.01 -4.47 8.33
CA ALA A 200 -17.81 -5.58 8.86
C ALA A 200 -17.50 -5.86 10.34
N HIS A 201 -16.24 -5.71 10.76
CA HIS A 201 -15.84 -5.84 12.15
C HIS A 201 -16.43 -4.72 13.02
N LEU A 202 -16.36 -3.46 12.57
CA LEU A 202 -16.92 -2.31 13.29
C LEU A 202 -18.45 -2.36 13.38
N ASP A 203 -19.12 -2.84 12.33
CA ASP A 203 -20.59 -2.99 12.31
C ASP A 203 -21.08 -4.07 13.29
N LEU A 204 -20.32 -5.17 13.41
CA LEU A 204 -20.65 -6.23 14.35
C LEU A 204 -20.27 -5.88 15.79
N GLU A 205 -19.11 -5.24 15.98
CA GLU A 205 -18.54 -4.91 17.27
C GLU A 205 -17.90 -3.51 17.23
N PRO A 206 -18.69 -2.46 17.53
CA PRO A 206 -18.22 -1.08 17.49
C PRO A 206 -17.03 -0.78 18.40
N ASN A 207 -16.79 -1.61 19.43
CA ASN A 207 -15.65 -1.43 20.32
C ASN A 207 -14.29 -1.69 19.66
N TYR A 208 -14.25 -2.30 18.48
CA TYR A 208 -13.01 -2.49 17.71
C TYR A 208 -12.36 -1.18 17.24
N ILE A 209 -13.08 -0.05 17.31
CA ILE A 209 -12.49 1.28 17.12
C ILE A 209 -11.27 1.53 18.02
N TYR A 210 -11.18 0.86 19.17
CA TYR A 210 -10.00 0.88 20.04
C TYR A 210 -8.72 0.47 19.29
N TYR A 211 -8.78 -0.64 18.56
CA TYR A 211 -7.64 -1.16 17.79
C TYR A 211 -7.39 -0.33 16.53
N VAL A 212 -8.45 0.06 15.84
CA VAL A 212 -8.35 0.91 14.64
C VAL A 212 -7.69 2.24 14.96
N ARG A 213 -7.98 2.81 16.14
CA ARG A 213 -7.33 4.01 16.67
C ARG A 213 -5.82 3.83 16.85
N ASN A 214 -5.35 2.67 17.32
CA ASN A 214 -3.91 2.42 17.48
C ASN A 214 -3.18 2.51 16.13
N VAL A 215 -3.77 1.90 15.10
CA VAL A 215 -3.21 1.96 13.74
C VAL A 215 -3.24 3.38 13.21
N LEU A 216 -4.39 4.07 13.29
CA LEU A 216 -4.54 5.40 12.72
C LEU A 216 -3.57 6.42 13.35
N LEU A 217 -3.38 6.36 14.68
CA LEU A 217 -2.45 7.26 15.37
C LEU A 217 -0.99 6.85 15.25
N GLY A 218 -0.72 5.55 15.09
CA GLY A 218 0.61 4.96 15.01
C GLY A 218 1.06 4.62 13.59
N PHE A 219 0.30 5.01 12.56
CA PHE A 219 0.57 4.61 11.19
C PHE A 219 1.95 5.08 10.74
N PHE A 220 2.66 4.18 10.07
CA PHE A 220 3.96 4.42 9.48
C PHE A 220 4.03 3.83 8.08
N MET A 221 4.95 4.32 7.25
CA MET A 221 5.14 3.80 5.90
C MET A 221 6.02 2.55 5.96
N PRO A 222 5.69 1.45 5.26
CA PRO A 222 6.44 0.19 5.36
C PRO A 222 7.87 0.33 4.83
N GLY A 223 8.10 1.34 3.99
CA GLY A 223 9.42 1.69 3.48
C GLY A 223 10.22 2.67 4.35
N GLU A 224 9.79 3.03 5.57
CA GLU A 224 10.45 4.07 6.37
C GLU A 224 11.92 3.76 6.70
N ASN A 225 12.30 2.49 6.74
CA ASN A 225 13.66 2.03 6.99
C ASN A 225 14.53 2.01 5.72
N MET A 226 13.99 2.39 4.55
CA MET A 226 14.78 2.42 3.31
C MET A 226 15.81 3.56 3.34
N PRO A 227 16.95 3.41 2.65
CA PRO A 227 17.94 4.48 2.53
C PRO A 227 17.36 5.78 1.99
N ASP A 228 17.69 6.89 2.65
CA ASP A 228 17.30 8.25 2.30
C ASP A 228 15.79 8.50 2.21
N PHE A 229 14.97 7.73 2.95
CA PHE A 229 13.50 7.80 2.89
C PHE A 229 12.94 9.23 3.00
N ALA A 230 13.43 10.04 3.95
CA ALA A 230 12.95 11.40 4.13
C ALA A 230 13.18 12.30 2.89
N GLU A 231 14.36 12.21 2.27
CA GLU A 231 14.67 13.00 1.06
C GLU A 231 13.94 12.45 -0.17
N ARG A 232 13.74 11.13 -0.26
CA ARG A 232 12.89 10.51 -1.29
C ARG A 232 11.47 11.06 -1.20
N MET A 233 10.85 11.03 -0.02
CA MET A 233 9.49 11.53 0.20
C MET A 233 9.35 13.02 -0.09
N LYS A 234 10.35 13.83 0.27
CA LYS A 234 10.39 15.26 -0.06
C LYS A 234 10.46 15.50 -1.58
N THR A 235 11.25 14.71 -2.28
CA THR A 235 11.38 14.77 -3.75
C THR A 235 10.07 14.37 -4.43
N ILE A 236 9.46 13.27 -3.99
CA ILE A 236 8.18 12.76 -4.51
C ILE A 236 7.06 13.77 -4.25
N ALA A 237 7.01 14.36 -3.05
CA ALA A 237 5.96 15.33 -2.70
C ALA A 237 5.99 16.58 -3.56
N ARG A 238 7.18 17.07 -3.93
CA ARG A 238 7.33 18.30 -4.72
C ARG A 238 6.89 18.11 -6.18
N ASP A 239 7.29 17.01 -6.79
CA ASP A 239 7.31 16.90 -8.26
C ASP A 239 6.57 15.65 -8.81
N ALA A 240 6.21 14.68 -7.95
CA ALA A 240 5.46 13.47 -8.33
C ALA A 240 4.02 13.45 -7.76
N ASN A 241 3.56 14.58 -7.19
CA ASN A 241 2.19 14.82 -6.75
C ASN A 241 1.66 13.84 -5.67
N TYR A 242 2.52 13.37 -4.77
CA TYR A 242 2.11 12.58 -3.61
C TYR A 242 2.83 13.06 -2.35
N GLY A 243 2.09 13.71 -1.45
CA GLY A 243 2.63 14.28 -0.21
C GLY A 243 1.60 14.29 0.93
N PRO A 244 1.92 14.89 2.09
CA PRO A 244 1.11 14.79 3.30
C PRO A 244 -0.36 15.22 3.12
N GLN A 245 -0.63 16.22 2.28
CA GLN A 245 -1.99 16.65 1.97
C GLN A 245 -2.78 15.59 1.21
N HIS A 246 -2.16 14.93 0.22
CA HIS A 246 -2.78 13.86 -0.56
C HIS A 246 -3.06 12.65 0.33
N TYR A 247 -2.07 12.26 1.15
CA TYR A 247 -2.23 11.19 2.13
C TYR A 247 -3.40 11.47 3.08
N TYR A 248 -3.45 12.66 3.71
CA TYR A 248 -4.56 12.98 4.60
C TYR A 248 -5.93 12.96 3.89
N LYS A 249 -6.06 13.67 2.76
CA LYS A 249 -7.36 13.85 2.11
C LYS A 249 -7.87 12.59 1.41
N GLN A 250 -6.99 11.86 0.73
CA GLN A 250 -7.37 10.72 -0.12
C GLN A 250 -7.26 9.36 0.60
N VAL A 251 -6.50 9.28 1.71
CA VAL A 251 -6.35 8.05 2.48
C VAL A 251 -7.09 8.16 3.81
N VAL A 252 -6.61 9.02 4.71
CA VAL A 252 -7.11 9.07 6.10
C VAL A 252 -8.58 9.46 6.15
N GLN A 253 -8.95 10.58 5.49
CA GLN A 253 -10.32 11.04 5.51
C GLN A 253 -11.26 10.06 4.82
N ALA A 254 -10.86 9.49 3.68
CA ALA A 254 -11.67 8.53 2.93
C ALA A 254 -12.00 7.28 3.77
N LEU A 255 -11.05 6.75 4.53
CA LEU A 255 -11.26 5.60 5.42
C LEU A 255 -12.13 5.96 6.63
N VAL A 256 -11.88 7.11 7.26
CA VAL A 256 -12.66 7.59 8.41
C VAL A 256 -14.13 7.80 8.04
N ASP A 257 -14.38 8.38 6.86
CA ASP A 257 -15.73 8.58 6.33
C ASP A 257 -16.39 7.24 6.00
N TYR A 258 -15.67 6.32 5.35
CA TYR A 258 -16.21 5.01 4.98
C TYR A 258 -16.59 4.15 6.19
N TRP A 259 -15.77 4.19 7.24
CA TRP A 259 -16.01 3.46 8.48
C TRP A 259 -16.99 4.16 9.43
N ASP A 260 -17.43 5.38 9.08
CA ASP A 260 -18.47 6.14 9.78
C ASP A 260 -18.18 6.33 11.29
N PHE A 261 -16.95 6.74 11.62
CA PHE A 261 -16.52 6.92 13.01
C PHE A 261 -17.31 7.99 13.77
N GLU A 262 -17.94 8.94 13.05
CA GLU A 262 -18.80 9.95 13.67
C GLU A 262 -20.05 9.33 14.29
N ASN A 263 -20.68 8.38 13.58
CA ASN A 263 -21.93 7.76 14.03
C ASN A 263 -21.73 6.40 14.71
N LEU A 264 -20.49 5.90 14.79
CA LEU A 264 -20.15 4.67 15.50
C LEU A 264 -20.51 4.78 17.00
N LYS A 265 -21.15 3.74 17.55
CA LYS A 265 -21.65 3.71 18.94
C LYS A 265 -20.97 2.62 19.77
N PRO A 266 -19.69 2.78 20.15
CA PRO A 266 -19.02 1.87 21.07
C PRO A 266 -19.73 1.85 22.43
N THR A 267 -19.73 0.70 23.09
CA THR A 267 -20.37 0.48 24.39
C THR A 267 -19.35 0.50 25.54
N ALA A 268 -18.08 0.24 25.25
CA ALA A 268 -16.99 0.26 26.22
C ALA A 268 -16.40 1.69 26.36
N PRO A 269 -16.14 2.19 27.59
CA PRO A 269 -15.59 3.53 27.79
C PRO A 269 -14.27 3.80 27.06
N GLU A 270 -13.36 2.81 27.02
CA GLU A 270 -12.08 2.90 26.32
C GLU A 270 -12.25 3.03 24.79
N ALA A 271 -13.28 2.40 24.23
CA ALA A 271 -13.58 2.47 22.81
C ALA A 271 -14.23 3.79 22.43
N GLU A 272 -15.12 4.34 23.28
CA GLU A 272 -15.65 5.70 23.07
C GLU A 272 -14.54 6.75 23.16
N LEU A 273 -13.60 6.62 24.09
CA LEU A 273 -12.44 7.49 24.17
C LEU A 273 -11.58 7.39 22.90
N ALA A 274 -11.32 6.17 22.41
CA ALA A 274 -10.58 5.95 21.17
C ALA A 274 -11.26 6.60 19.96
N ARG A 275 -12.58 6.50 19.84
CA ARG A 275 -13.37 7.15 18.78
C ARG A 275 -13.19 8.68 18.81
N GLN A 276 -13.30 9.29 19.99
CA GLN A 276 -13.11 10.73 20.16
C GLN A 276 -11.69 11.19 19.80
N GLU A 277 -10.68 10.41 20.16
CA GLU A 277 -9.28 10.69 19.83
C GLU A 277 -9.02 10.63 18.33
N VAL A 278 -9.59 9.63 17.63
CA VAL A 278 -9.50 9.53 16.18
C VAL A 278 -10.10 10.76 15.51
N LEU A 279 -11.32 11.16 15.88
CA LEU A 279 -11.97 12.35 15.30
C LEU A 279 -11.17 13.62 15.57
N LYS A 280 -10.64 13.78 16.79
CA LYS A 280 -9.77 14.91 17.15
C LYS A 280 -8.48 14.91 16.35
N TYR A 281 -7.88 13.76 16.12
CA TYR A 281 -6.66 13.61 15.32
C TYR A 281 -6.91 13.96 13.85
N CYS A 282 -8.01 13.48 13.26
CA CYS A 282 -8.38 13.80 11.88
C CYS A 282 -8.59 15.31 11.70
N ASN A 283 -9.33 15.94 12.61
CA ASN A 283 -9.50 17.40 12.63
C ASN A 283 -8.18 18.18 12.78
N ARG A 284 -7.16 17.60 13.43
CA ARG A 284 -5.83 18.19 13.53
C ARG A 284 -5.07 18.04 12.21
N LEU A 285 -5.10 16.86 11.60
CA LEU A 285 -4.48 16.61 10.30
C LEU A 285 -5.08 17.49 9.21
N GLU A 286 -6.40 17.73 9.22
CA GLU A 286 -7.07 18.64 8.29
C GLU A 286 -6.46 20.04 8.33
N ARG A 287 -6.27 20.57 9.54
CA ARG A 287 -5.67 21.89 9.76
C ARG A 287 -4.22 21.96 9.32
N ILE A 288 -3.47 20.87 9.49
CA ILE A 288 -2.07 20.78 9.03
C ILE A 288 -2.06 20.74 7.50
N ALA A 289 -2.85 19.87 6.88
CA ALA A 289 -2.93 19.74 5.42
C ALA A 289 -3.31 21.05 4.73
N LYS A 290 -4.24 21.84 5.31
CA LYS A 290 -4.61 23.17 4.80
C LYS A 290 -3.49 24.22 4.86
N ARG A 291 -2.47 24.06 5.72
CA ARG A 291 -1.32 24.97 5.80
C ARG A 291 -0.26 24.70 4.74
N TYR A 292 -0.24 23.49 4.19
CA TYR A 292 0.70 23.06 3.15
C TYR A 292 0.05 23.01 1.75
N ALA A 293 -1.22 23.40 1.65
CA ALA A 293 -1.98 23.56 0.41
C ALA A 293 -1.76 24.95 -0.18
#